data_AF-A0A2V8I417-F1
#
_entry.id   AF-A0A2V8I417-F1
#
_cell.length_a   1.000
_cell.length_b   1.000
_cell.length_c   1.000
_cell.angle_alpha   90.00
_cell.angle_beta   90.00
_cell.angle_gamma   90.00
#
_symmetry.space_group_name_H-M   'P 1'
#
loop_
_entity.id
_entity.type
_entity.pdbx_description
1 polymer ?
#
loop_
_entity_poly.entity_id
_entity_poly.type
_entity_poly.pdbx_seq_one_letter_code
_entity_poly.pdbx_strand_id
1 'polypeptide(L)' 'MPVVTTYTGYKDFGGVMFPSRIVQTQDGFPSLDINISNVTANPSVDIAVPDAVRNFTPPPVRV' A
#
# COMPACT_ATOMS: atom_id res chain seq x y z
N MET A 1 -26.11 -12.44 2.45
CA MET A 1 -26.18 -11.10 1.87
C MET A 1 -24.87 -10.84 1.15
N PRO A 2 -24.83 -10.86 -0.21
CA PRO A 2 -23.63 -10.50 -0.96
C PRO A 2 -23.19 -9.07 -0.65
N VAL A 3 -21.88 -8.92 -0.45
CA VAL A 3 -21.20 -7.63 -0.41
C VAL A 3 -20.35 -7.54 -1.67
N VAL A 4 -20.56 -6.50 -2.48
CA VAL A 4 -19.83 -6.30 -3.75
C VAL A 4 -19.10 -4.97 -3.68
N THR A 5 -17.82 -4.98 -4.08
CA THR A 5 -16.98 -3.77 -4.15
C THR A 5 -16.59 -3.52 -5.60
N THR A 6 -16.88 -2.32 -6.08
CA THR A 6 -16.62 -1.90 -7.46
C THR A 6 -15.60 -0.77 -7.47
N TYR A 7 -14.55 -0.92 -8.27
CA TYR A 7 -13.44 0.04 -8.43
C TYR A 7 -13.53 0.69 -9.80
N THR A 8 -13.58 2.03 -9.85
CA THR A 8 -13.74 2.77 -11.11
C THR A 8 -12.87 4.01 -11.16
N GLY A 9 -12.75 4.58 -12.37
CA GLY A 9 -12.06 5.85 -12.58
C GLY A 9 -10.57 5.78 -12.26
N TYR A 10 -9.89 4.72 -12.67
CA TYR A 10 -8.44 4.61 -12.50
C TYR A 10 -7.73 5.80 -13.12
N LYS A 11 -6.84 6.43 -12.36
CA LYS A 11 -5.99 7.53 -12.81
C LYS A 11 -4.63 7.47 -12.13
N ASP A 12 -3.69 8.22 -12.69
CA ASP A 12 -2.36 8.38 -12.10
C ASP A 12 -2.41 9.30 -10.86
N PHE A 13 -1.77 8.85 -9.79
CA PHE A 13 -1.50 9.61 -8.57
C PHE A 13 0.01 9.63 -8.30
N GLY A 14 0.74 10.41 -9.08
CA GLY A 14 2.18 10.59 -8.87
C GLY A 14 2.99 9.35 -9.27
N GLY A 15 2.65 8.74 -10.40
CA GLY A 15 3.30 7.52 -10.91
C GLY A 15 2.63 6.22 -10.46
N VAL A 16 1.50 6.30 -9.75
CA VAL A 16 0.74 5.14 -9.27
C VAL A 16 -0.65 5.16 -9.88
N MET A 17 -0.95 4.17 -10.72
CA MET A 17 -2.29 4.00 -11.27
C MET A 17 -3.22 3.42 -10.20
N PHE A 18 -4.23 4.19 -9.77
CA PHE A 18 -5.12 3.81 -8.65
C PHE A 18 -6.58 4.22 -8.94
N PRO A 19 -7.61 3.47 -8.48
CA PRO A 19 -9.01 3.86 -8.67
C PRO A 19 -9.32 5.18 -7.95
N SER A 20 -10.03 6.09 -8.62
CA SER A 20 -10.47 7.34 -8.00
C SER A 20 -11.79 7.21 -7.23
N ARG A 21 -12.59 6.15 -7.49
CA ARG A 21 -13.85 5.88 -6.81
C ARG A 21 -14.03 4.41 -6.49
N ILE A 22 -14.47 4.13 -5.27
CA ILE A 22 -14.76 2.78 -4.76
C ILE A 22 -16.15 2.77 -4.17
N VAL A 23 -17.03 1.92 -4.70
CA VAL A 23 -18.41 1.78 -4.21
C VAL A 23 -18.61 0.38 -3.67
N GLN A 24 -19.15 0.27 -2.48
CA GLN A 24 -19.63 -0.99 -1.92
C GLN A 24 -21.16 -1.03 -1.97
N THR A 25 -21.69 -2.18 -2.36
CA THR A 25 -23.11 -2.48 -2.28
C THR A 25 -23.35 -3.70 -1.40
N GLN A 26 -24.49 -3.70 -0.70
CA GLN A 26 -25.01 -4.82 0.08
C GLN A 26 -26.40 -5.14 -0.43
N ASP A 27 -26.61 -6.39 -0.87
CA ASP A 27 -27.86 -6.82 -1.50
C ASP A 27 -28.31 -5.90 -2.66
N GLY A 28 -27.34 -5.34 -3.40
CA GLY A 28 -27.58 -4.46 -4.54
C GLY A 28 -27.76 -2.97 -4.20
N PHE A 29 -27.82 -2.60 -2.92
CA PHE A 29 -27.96 -1.20 -2.48
C PHE A 29 -26.62 -0.62 -2.04
N PRO A 30 -26.29 0.64 -2.40
CA PRO A 30 -25.04 1.26 -1.99
C PRO A 30 -24.98 1.45 -0.48
N SER A 31 -23.94 0.89 0.14
CA SER A 31 -23.67 1.02 1.56
C SER A 31 -22.52 1.98 1.85
N LEU A 32 -21.59 2.15 0.90
CA LEU A 32 -20.42 3.01 1.04
C LEU A 32 -19.95 3.52 -0.33
N ASP A 33 -19.59 4.79 -0.41
CA ASP A 33 -19.00 5.42 -1.59
C ASP A 33 -17.78 6.24 -1.17
N ILE A 34 -16.62 5.86 -1.67
CA ILE A 34 -15.33 6.47 -1.33
C ILE A 34 -14.79 7.19 -2.56
N ASN A 35 -14.47 8.46 -2.39
CA ASN A 35 -13.73 9.26 -3.37
C ASN A 35 -12.28 9.40 -2.91
N ILE A 36 -11.34 8.98 -3.75
CA ILE A 36 -9.91 9.03 -3.44
C ILE A 36 -9.35 10.40 -3.83
N SER A 37 -8.94 11.18 -2.83
CA SER A 37 -8.38 12.52 -3.01
C SER A 37 -6.88 12.50 -3.32
N ASN A 38 -6.12 11.58 -2.69
CA ASN A 38 -4.68 11.46 -2.87
C ASN A 38 -4.20 10.02 -2.61
N VAL A 39 -3.08 9.64 -3.23
CA VAL A 39 -2.39 8.38 -3.01
C VAL A 39 -0.89 8.66 -2.89
N THR A 40 -0.25 8.10 -1.87
CA THR A 40 1.20 8.15 -1.69
C THR A 40 1.72 6.72 -1.65
N ALA A 41 2.38 6.27 -2.72
CA ALA A 41 3.01 4.96 -2.70
C ALA A 41 4.37 5.03 -2.00
N ASN A 42 4.60 4.08 -1.09
CA ASN A 42 5.89 3.77 -0.46
C ASN A 42 6.81 4.99 -0.31
N PRO A 43 6.44 5.98 0.53
CA PRO A 43 7.26 7.16 0.72
C PRO A 43 8.67 6.74 1.17
N SER A 44 9.68 7.45 0.66
CA SER A 44 11.06 7.22 1.08
C SER A 44 11.17 7.31 2.61
N VAL A 45 11.73 6.28 3.23
CA VAL A 45 12.01 6.26 4.66
C VAL A 45 13.50 5.98 4.87
N ASP A 46 14.12 6.76 5.73
CA ASP A 46 15.49 6.52 6.18
C ASP A 46 15.46 5.48 7.31
N ILE A 47 15.90 4.25 6.99
CA ILE A 47 15.99 3.17 7.96
C ILE A 47 17.46 2.99 8.31
N ALA A 48 17.86 3.49 9.47
CA ALA A 48 19.20 3.27 9.99
C ALA A 48 19.43 1.78 10.24
N VAL A 49 20.52 1.25 9.69
CA VAL A 49 20.98 -0.12 10.00
C VAL A 49 21.36 -0.18 11.48
N PRO A 50 20.79 -1.12 12.28
CA PRO A 50 21.15 -1.28 13.68
C PRO A 50 22.65 -1.51 13.85
N ASP A 51 23.25 -0.90 14.87
CA ASP A 51 24.70 -0.97 15.13
C ASP A 51 25.22 -2.41 15.22
N ALA A 52 24.43 -3.33 15.78
CA ALA A 52 24.79 -4.74 15.86
C ALA A 52 25.02 -5.39 14.49
N VAL A 53 24.25 -4.98 13.47
CA VAL A 53 24.40 -5.44 12.08
C VAL A 53 25.54 -4.68 11.41
N ARG A 54 25.60 -3.35 11.61
CA ARG A 54 26.63 -2.48 11.01
C ARG A 54 28.05 -2.84 11.47
N ASN A 55 28.19 -3.27 12.73
CA ASN A 55 29.45 -3.58 13.37
C ASN A 55 29.74 -5.10 13.42
N PHE A 56 28.94 -5.92 12.75
CA PHE A 56 29.11 -7.37 12.76
C PHE A 56 30.47 -7.77 12.16
N THR A 57 31.27 -8.50 12.94
CA THR A 57 32.51 -9.14 12.47
C THR A 57 32.32 -10.66 12.48
N PRO A 58 32.34 -11.34 11.32
CA PRO A 58 32.16 -12.78 11.27
C PRO A 58 33.32 -13.52 11.96
N PRO A 59 33.07 -14.67 12.61
CA PRO A 59 34.14 -15.49 13.16
C PRO A 59 35.06 -16.02 12.05
N PRO A 60 36.37 -16.19 12.32
CA PRO A 60 37.30 -16.72 11.33
C PRO A 60 36.91 -18.15 10.93
N VAL A 61 36.98 -18.42 9.63
CA VAL A 61 36.72 -19.75 9.05
C VAL A 61 37.80 -20.71 9.51
N ARG A 62 37.40 -21.83 10.13
CA ARG A 62 38.31 -22.93 10.46
C ARG A 62 38.36 -23.90 9.26
N VAL A 63 39.57 -24.09 8.71
CA VAL A 63 39.88 -25.05 7.65
C VAL A 63 40.48 -26.30 8.26
#